data_AF-A0A0D0YX82-F1
#
_entry.id   AF-A0A0D0YX82-F1
#
_cell.length_a   1.000
_cell.length_b   1.000
_cell.length_c   1.000
_cell.angle_alpha   90.00
_cell.angle_beta   90.00
_cell.angle_gamma   90.00
#
_symmetry.space_group_name_H-M   'P 1'
#
loop_
_entity.id
_entity.type
_entity.pdbx_description
1 polymer ?
#
loop_
_entity_poly.entity_id
_entity_poly.type
_entity_poly.pdbx_seq_one_letter_code
_entity_poly.pdbx_strand_id
1 'polypeptide(L)' 'MAQSKEEIEQITGELDQFKMDWYSLDGKVAIITGGNTGLGQGYAVAMAEAGADVFIPTFGK' A
#
# COMPACT_ATOMS: atom_id res chain seq x y z
N MET A 1 -16.67 0.50 30.46
CA MET A 1 -17.49 -0.71 30.24
C MET A 1 -16.58 -1.71 29.55
N ALA A 2 -16.51 -2.96 30.02
CA ALA A 2 -15.71 -4.00 29.36
C ALA A 2 -16.55 -4.65 28.27
N GLN A 3 -15.96 -4.92 27.11
CA GLN A 3 -16.64 -5.63 26.01
C GLN A 3 -16.90 -7.09 26.40
N SER A 4 -17.98 -7.66 25.88
CA SER A 4 -18.30 -9.07 26.09
C SER A 4 -17.34 -9.96 25.30
N LYS A 5 -17.16 -11.21 25.77
CA LYS A 5 -16.25 -12.17 25.11
C LYS A 5 -16.72 -12.52 23.69
N GLU A 6 -18.03 -12.59 23.49
CA GLU A 6 -18.66 -12.87 22.19
C GLU A 6 -18.44 -11.73 21.19
N GLU A 7 -18.53 -10.47 21.63
CA GLU A 7 -18.17 -9.31 20.79
C GLU A 7 -16.70 -9.35 20.36
N ILE A 8 -15.79 -9.72 21.27
CA ILE A 8 -14.36 -9.82 20.95
C ILE A 8 -14.09 -10.92 19.92
N GLU A 9 -14.73 -12.08 20.04
CA GLU A 9 -14.59 -13.18 19.08
C GLU A 9 -15.15 -12.83 17.70
N GLN A 10 -16.30 -12.15 17.62
CA GLN A 10 -16.85 -11.68 16.35
C GLN A 10 -15.92 -10.67 15.66
N ILE A 11 -15.46 -9.63 16.37
CA ILE A 11 -14.56 -8.62 15.82
C ILE A 11 -13.24 -9.26 15.36
N THR A 12 -12.69 -10.20 16.15
CA THR A 12 -11.45 -10.89 15.78
C THR A 12 -11.62 -11.73 14.52
N GLY A 13 -12.75 -12.43 14.38
CA GLY A 13 -13.08 -13.20 13.17
C GLY A 13 -13.29 -12.34 11.91
N GLU A 14 -13.73 -11.08 12.05
CA GLU A 14 -13.79 -10.14 10.93
C GLU A 14 -12.38 -9.77 10.40
N LEU A 15 -11.38 -9.72 11.28
CA LEU A 15 -9.99 -9.44 10.91
C LEU A 15 -9.37 -10.56 10.06
N ASP A 16 -9.84 -11.81 10.17
CA ASP A 16 -9.35 -12.93 9.35
C ASP A 16 -9.69 -12.76 7.85
N GLN A 17 -10.68 -11.93 7.52
CA GLN A 17 -10.97 -11.58 6.12
C GLN A 17 -9.98 -10.57 5.54
N PHE A 18 -9.24 -9.85 6.38
CA PHE A 18 -8.25 -8.89 5.94
C PHE A 18 -7.04 -9.62 5.37
N LYS A 19 -6.83 -9.49 4.06
CA LYS A 19 -5.69 -10.12 3.37
C LYS A 19 -4.63 -9.08 3.03
N MET A 20 -3.44 -9.23 3.61
CA MET A 20 -2.29 -8.38 3.28
C MET A 20 -1.94 -8.40 1.79
N ASP A 21 -2.22 -9.52 1.12
CA ASP A 21 -2.00 -9.71 -0.32
C ASP A 21 -2.73 -8.66 -1.18
N TRP A 22 -3.83 -8.07 -0.70
CA TRP A 22 -4.52 -6.99 -1.41
C TRP A 22 -3.67 -5.73 -1.59
N TYR A 23 -2.64 -5.57 -0.76
CA TYR A 23 -1.73 -4.42 -0.81
C TYR A 23 -0.45 -4.72 -1.58
N SER A 24 -0.22 -5.97 -2.01
CA SER A 24 0.90 -6.27 -2.90
C SER A 24 0.69 -5.57 -4.25
N LEU A 25 1.76 -4.99 -4.77
CA LEU A 25 1.79 -4.40 -6.10
C LEU A 25 2.49 -5.30 -7.11
N ASP A 26 2.74 -6.57 -6.76
CA ASP A 26 3.36 -7.55 -7.67
C ASP A 26 2.60 -7.65 -8.99
N GLY A 27 3.35 -7.51 -10.10
CA GLY A 27 2.80 -7.54 -11.45
C GLY A 27 1.92 -6.34 -11.80
N LYS A 28 1.92 -5.27 -10.98
CA LYS A 28 1.29 -3.98 -11.29
C LYS A 28 2.32 -3.00 -11.81
N VAL A 29 1.85 -2.03 -12.59
CA VAL A 29 2.66 -0.91 -13.07
C VAL A 29 2.14 0.39 -12.43
N ALA A 30 3.04 1.17 -11.83
CA ALA A 30 2.75 2.47 -11.25
C ALA A 30 3.37 3.59 -12.09
N ILE A 31 2.56 4.61 -12.44
CA ILE A 31 3.03 5.83 -13.11
C ILE A 31 3.04 6.97 -12.10
N ILE A 32 4.21 7.56 -11.86
CA ILE A 32 4.40 8.55 -10.79
C ILE A 32 4.90 9.86 -11.38
N THR A 33 4.00 10.84 -11.51
CA THR A 33 4.37 12.19 -11.93
C THR A 33 5.01 12.94 -10.76
N GLY A 34 6.05 13.75 -11.03
CA GLY A 34 6.80 14.43 -9.96
C GLY A 34 7.61 13.49 -9.06
N GLY A 35 7.88 12.25 -9.50
CA GLY A 35 8.60 11.25 -8.71
C GLY A 35 10.10 11.48 -8.53
N ASN A 36 10.65 12.58 -9.07
CA ASN A 36 12.10 12.82 -9.06
C ASN A 36 12.62 13.41 -7.73
N THR A 37 11.77 14.04 -6.92
CA THR A 37 12.16 14.68 -5.66
C THR A 37 11.04 14.65 -4.62
N GLY A 38 11.36 14.99 -3.37
CA GLY A 38 10.39 15.22 -2.31
C GLY A 38 9.48 14.01 -2.04
N LEU A 39 8.18 14.27 -1.86
CA LEU A 39 7.20 13.21 -1.59
C LEU A 39 7.05 12.24 -2.75
N GLY A 40 7.12 12.74 -3.99
CA GLY A 40 7.02 11.90 -5.19
C GLY A 40 8.12 10.84 -5.24
N GLN A 41 9.33 11.20 -4.84
CA GLN A 41 10.44 10.24 -4.72
C GLN A 41 10.15 9.18 -3.65
N GLY A 42 9.61 9.58 -2.50
CA GLY A 42 9.20 8.64 -1.45
C GLY A 42 8.15 7.64 -1.95
N TYR A 43 7.15 8.11 -2.70
CA TYR A 43 6.15 7.22 -3.30
C TYR A 43 6.74 6.28 -4.34
N ALA A 44 7.70 6.75 -5.16
CA ALA A 44 8.37 5.91 -6.13
C ALA A 44 9.14 4.76 -5.50
N VAL A 45 9.90 5.05 -4.44
CA VAL A 45 10.64 4.01 -3.70
C VAL A 45 9.66 3.05 -3.04
N ALA A 46 8.65 3.55 -2.32
CA ALA A 46 7.71 2.71 -1.59
C ALA A 46 6.90 1.79 -2.51
N MET A 47 6.46 2.27 -3.67
CA MET A 47 5.70 1.46 -4.62
C MET A 47 6.57 0.40 -5.32
N ALA A 48 7.83 0.74 -5.63
CA ALA A 48 8.79 -0.23 -6.15
C ALA A 48 9.11 -1.33 -5.11
N GLU A 49 9.32 -0.96 -3.84
CA GLU A 49 9.53 -1.92 -2.74
C GLU A 49 8.31 -2.81 -2.50
N ALA A 50 7.09 -2.29 -2.73
CA ALA A 50 5.86 -3.07 -2.66
C ALA A 50 5.60 -3.98 -3.89
N GLY A 51 6.53 -4.02 -4.86
CA GLY A 51 6.50 -4.95 -5.99
C GLY A 51 6.02 -4.36 -7.32
N ALA A 52 5.71 -3.06 -7.38
CA ALA A 52 5.31 -2.43 -8.64
C ALA A 52 6.50 -2.25 -9.58
N ASP A 53 6.26 -2.40 -10.89
CA ASP A 53 7.11 -1.81 -11.91
C ASP A 53 6.78 -0.31 -12.04
N VAL A 54 7.78 0.56 -12.05
CA VAL A 54 7.57 2.00 -11.86
C VAL A 54 8.06 2.81 -13.06
N PHE A 55 7.17 3.64 -13.60
CA PHE A 55 7.49 4.63 -14.63
C PHE A 55 7.37 6.06 -14.06
N ILE A 56 8.47 6.81 -14.10
CA ILE A 56 8.54 8.18 -13.54
C ILE A 56 8.76 9.18 -14.67
N PRO A 57 7.69 9.75 -15.26
CA PRO A 57 7.84 10.86 -16.18
C PRO A 57 8.28 12.11 -15.40
N THR A 58 9.46 12.63 -15.75
CA THR A 58 10.00 13.87 -15.19
C THR A 58 10.31 14.88 -16.30
N PHE A 59 10.21 16.16 -15.98
CA PHE A 59 10.64 17.24 -16.87
C PHE A 59 11.99 17.75 -16.39
N GLY A 60 13.06 17.34 -17.08
CA GLY A 60 14.41 17.83 -16.83
C GLY A 60 14.69 19.06 -17.69
N LYS A 61 14.54 20.25 -17.12
CA LYS A 61 15.25 21.45 -17.58
C LYS A 61 16.36 21.77 -16.60
#